data_AF-A0A3C0G213-F1
#
_entry.id   AF-A0A3C0G213-F1
#
_cell.length_a   1.000
_cell.length_b   1.000
_cell.length_c   1.000
_cell.angle_alpha   90.00
_cell.angle_beta   90.00
_cell.angle_gamma   90.00
#
_symmetry.space_group_name_H-M   'P 1'
#
loop_
_entity.id
_entity.type
_entity.pdbx_description
1 polymer ?
#
loop_
_entity_poly.entity_id
_entity_poly.type
_entity_poly.pdbx_seq_one_letter_code
_entity_poly.pdbx_strand_id
1 'polypeptide(L)' 'KDLGMGEDHPVVWYHPLKKGRVIYSSLGHSGESFKEPGHLILLKNAINWAGRF' A
#
# COMPACT_ATOMS: atom_id res chain seq x y z
N LYS A 1 -13.59 -9.06 -23.69
CA LYS A 1 -13.21 -9.74 -22.42
C LYS A 1 -13.03 -8.65 -21.39
N ASP A 2 -13.74 -8.72 -20.27
CA ASP A 2 -13.54 -7.78 -19.17
C ASP A 2 -12.27 -8.19 -18.40
N LEU A 3 -11.32 -7.27 -18.29
CA LEU A 3 -10.06 -7.43 -17.56
C LEU A 3 -9.95 -6.42 -16.41
N GLY A 4 -11.04 -5.68 -16.12
CA GLY A 4 -11.09 -4.71 -15.04
C GLY A 4 -11.13 -5.36 -13.67
N MET A 5 -10.78 -4.60 -12.63
CA MET A 5 -10.83 -5.05 -11.23
C MET A 5 -12.22 -4.85 -10.59
N GLY A 6 -13.27 -4.67 -11.39
CA GLY A 6 -14.62 -4.32 -10.92
C GLY A 6 -14.81 -2.83 -10.63
N GLU A 7 -15.97 -2.45 -10.08
CA GLU A 7 -16.29 -1.07 -9.69
C GLU A 7 -15.36 -0.55 -8.58
N ASP A 8 -15.03 -1.40 -7.62
CA ASP A 8 -14.09 -1.09 -6.54
C ASP A 8 -12.69 -1.64 -6.86
N HIS A 9 -11.75 -0.73 -7.14
CA HIS A 9 -10.35 -1.06 -7.36
C HIS A 9 -9.48 -0.47 -6.23
N PRO A 10 -9.32 -1.16 -5.10
CA PRO A 10 -8.48 -0.67 -4.02
C PRO A 10 -7.00 -0.66 -4.43
N VAL A 11 -6.39 0.52 -4.37
CA VAL A 11 -4.96 0.72 -4.68
C VAL A 11 -4.04 0.62 -3.46
N VAL A 12 -4.61 0.73 -2.24
CA VAL A 12 -3.93 0.52 -0.97
C VAL A 12 -4.88 -0.19 -0.01
N TRP A 13 -4.42 -1.25 0.65
CA TRP A 13 -5.23 -1.98 1.64
C TRP A 13 -4.34 -2.64 2.70
N TYR A 14 -4.95 -3.01 3.83
CA TYR A 14 -4.29 -3.73 4.91
C TYR A 14 -5.11 -4.94 5.37
N HIS A 15 -4.43 -5.93 5.92
CA HIS A 15 -5.06 -7.15 6.43
C HIS A 15 -4.27 -7.72 7.62
N PRO A 16 -4.90 -7.91 8.79
CA PRO A 16 -4.33 -8.71 9.87
C PRO A 16 -4.22 -10.17 9.45
N LEU A 17 -3.03 -10.77 9.50
CA LEU A 17 -2.80 -12.15 9.09
C LEU A 17 -2.24 -12.97 10.25
N LYS A 18 -3.09 -13.76 10.90
CA LYS A 18 -2.75 -14.50 12.14
C LYS A 18 -2.13 -13.55 13.18
N LYS A 19 -0.87 -13.78 13.58
CA LYS A 19 -0.11 -12.92 14.50
C LYS A 19 0.63 -11.76 13.79
N GLY A 20 0.62 -11.75 12.46
CA GLY A 20 1.25 -10.75 11.61
C GLY A 20 0.27 -9.72 11.06
N ARG A 21 0.82 -8.78 10.28
CA ARG A 21 0.10 -7.69 9.61
C ARG A 21 0.62 -7.55 8.19
N VAL A 22 -0.29 -7.40 7.24
CA VAL A 22 0.02 -7.22 5.82
C VAL A 22 -0.53 -5.87 5.39
N ILE A 23 0.25 -5.15 4.60
CA ILE A 23 -0.17 -3.94 3.90
C ILE A 23 0.30 -4.05 2.45
N TYR A 24 -0.55 -3.62 1.53
CA TYR A 24 -0.29 -3.58 0.11
C TYR A 24 -0.53 -2.17 -0.42
N SER A 25 0.31 -1.76 -1.36
CA SER A 25 0.15 -0.53 -2.14
C SER A 25 0.56 -0.84 -3.58
N SER A 26 -0.28 -0.48 -4.54
CA SER A 26 0.04 -0.54 -5.97
C SER A 26 0.74 0.73 -6.50
N LEU A 27 0.93 1.72 -5.63
CA LEU A 27 1.63 2.96 -5.96
C LEU A 27 3.14 2.74 -6.11
N GLY A 28 3.82 3.67 -6.79
CA GLY A 28 5.29 3.62 -6.93
C GLY A 28 5.80 3.05 -8.25
N HIS A 29 4.98 3.07 -9.31
CA HIS A 29 5.42 2.61 -10.64
C HIS A 29 6.63 3.38 -11.17
N SER A 30 6.69 4.69 -10.95
CA SER A 30 7.83 5.54 -11.31
C SER A 30 8.78 5.75 -10.12
N GLY A 31 10.07 5.94 -10.41
CA GLY A 31 11.05 6.28 -9.38
C GLY A 31 10.77 7.63 -8.71
N GLU A 32 10.23 8.59 -9.45
CA GLU A 32 9.80 9.90 -8.96
C GLU A 32 8.74 9.79 -7.88
N SER A 33 7.89 8.75 -7.94
CA SER A 33 6.87 8.52 -6.92
C SER A 33 7.47 8.38 -5.52
N PHE A 34 8.72 7.93 -5.38
CA PHE A 34 9.41 7.81 -4.08
C PHE A 34 10.01 9.13 -3.59
N LYS A 35 9.84 10.22 -4.33
CA LYS A 35 10.17 11.59 -3.91
C LYS A 35 8.93 12.35 -3.44
N GLU A 36 7.73 11.86 -3.78
CA GLU A 36 6.48 12.48 -3.39
C GLU A 36 6.29 12.42 -1.86
N PRO A 37 6.13 13.57 -1.18
CA PRO A 37 6.03 13.61 0.28
C PRO A 37 4.90 12.74 0.83
N GLY A 38 3.74 12.74 0.16
CA GLY A 38 2.59 11.92 0.56
C GLY A 38 2.88 10.42 0.47
N HIS A 39 3.59 9.99 -0.55
CA HIS A 39 3.96 8.58 -0.71
C HIS A 39 4.97 8.15 0.35
N LEU A 40 5.95 9.00 0.68
CA LEU A 40 6.89 8.75 1.76
C LEU A 40 6.20 8.65 3.13
N ILE A 41 5.20 9.50 3.39
CA ILE A 41 4.38 9.43 4.61
C ILE A 41 3.61 8.11 4.66
N LEU A 42 2.98 7.70 3.55
CA LEU A 42 2.28 6.43 3.45
C LEU A 42 3.20 5.25 3.75
N LEU A 43 4.37 5.18 3.11
CA LEU A 43 5.35 4.11 3.31
C LEU A 43 5.84 4.07 4.76
N LYS A 44 6.21 5.23 5.32
CA LYS A 44 6.65 5.32 6.72
C LYS A 44 5.58 4.78 7.68
N ASN A 45 4.33 5.22 7.52
CA ASN A 45 3.23 4.78 8.36
C ASN A 45 2.92 3.29 8.17
N ALA A 46 2.96 2.80 6.93
CA ALA A 46 2.75 1.40 6.59
C ALA A 46 3.80 0.49 7.25
N ILE A 47 5.08 0.85 7.18
CA ILE A 47 6.18 0.09 7.79
C ILE A 47 6.06 0.13 9.32
N ASN A 48 5.82 1.30 9.93
CA ASN A 48 5.63 1.40 11.39
C ASN A 48 4.45 0.53 11.85
N TRP A 49 3.32 0.61 11.16
CA TRP A 49 2.14 -0.19 11.47
C TRP A 49 2.43 -1.69 11.33
N ALA A 50 3.02 -2.12 10.21
CA ALA A 50 3.34 -3.53 9.96
C ALA A 50 4.40 -4.05 10.95
N GLY A 51 5.40 -3.24 11.30
CA GLY A 51 6.52 -3.59 12.16
C GLY A 51 6.24 -3.52 13.66
N ARG A 52 5.26 -2.72 14.11
CA ARG A 52 4.98 -2.46 15.55
C ARG A 52 6.19 -1.91 16.32
N PHE A 53 6.96 -1.04 15.67
CA PHE A 53 8.03 -0.28 16.31
C PHE A 53 7.68 1.21 16.35
#